data_AF-A0A933PK24-F1
#
_entry.id   AF-A0A933PK24-F1
#
_cell.length_a   1.000
_cell.length_b   1.000
_cell.length_c   1.000
_cell.angle_alpha   90.00
_cell.angle_beta   90.00
_cell.angle_gamma   90.00
#
_symmetry.space_group_name_H-M   'P 1'
#
loop_
_entity.id
_entity.type
_entity.pdbx_description
1 polymer ?
#
loop_
_entity_poly.entity_id
_entity_poly.type
_entity_poly.pdbx_seq_one_letter_code
_entity_poly.pdbx_strand_id
1 'polypeptide(L)'
;MTASLPPATSADRPDITVVVRQTFGINSDMVVPAFSQKTEHVPEIDNAYRFDPDTTLAILAGFAHNRRVMVQGYHGTGKSTHIEQVAARLNWPCIRVNLDSHVSRIDLVGRDAIVLKDGQQVTEFREGILPWALQHPTALVFDEYDAGRPDVMFVIQRVLEVEGKLTLLDQNRVIRPHPAFRLFATTNTVGLGDTTGLYHGTQQINQGQMDRWNIVATLNYLEHDAEVEIVLSKVPDYNTAEGKNRIAAMVTMADLTRQGFIAGDISTVMSPRTVITWAENASIFNDLAFAFRVTFLNKCDETERPVIAEYYQRCFGTELSDSPAKGLLT
;
A
#
# COMPACT_ATOMS: atom_id res chain seq x y z
N MET A 1 1.98 35.62 -23.36
CA MET A 1 0.59 35.60 -22.88
C MET A 1 0.42 34.35 -22.03
N THR A 2 0.48 34.51 -20.72
CA THR A 2 0.25 33.42 -19.76
C THR A 2 -1.22 33.03 -19.79
N ALA A 3 -1.55 31.87 -20.35
CA ALA A 3 -2.87 31.29 -20.16
C ALA A 3 -2.99 30.93 -18.68
N SER A 4 -3.63 31.79 -17.90
CA SER A 4 -4.07 31.44 -16.55
C SER A 4 -5.06 30.28 -16.67
N LEU A 5 -4.77 29.17 -15.99
CA LEU A 5 -5.73 28.09 -15.81
C LEU A 5 -7.05 28.69 -15.29
N PRO A 6 -8.22 28.21 -15.76
CA PRO A 6 -9.50 28.69 -15.27
C PRO A 6 -9.55 28.53 -13.73
N PRO A 7 -10.19 29.45 -13.00
CA PRO A 7 -10.36 29.30 -11.56
C PRO A 7 -11.10 27.99 -11.28
N ALA A 8 -10.55 27.19 -10.35
CA ALA A 8 -11.12 25.91 -9.96
C ALA A 8 -12.63 26.07 -9.72
N THR A 9 -13.42 25.29 -10.46
CA THR A 9 -14.88 25.35 -10.36
C THR A 9 -15.33 24.77 -9.03
N SER A 10 -16.54 25.07 -8.57
CA SER A 10 -17.08 24.54 -7.31
C SER A 10 -17.14 23.00 -7.26
N ALA A 11 -17.02 22.33 -8.41
CA ALA A 11 -16.95 20.87 -8.54
C ALA A 11 -15.56 20.28 -8.20
N ASP A 12 -14.53 21.11 -8.02
CA ASP A 12 -13.14 20.66 -7.84
C ASP A 12 -12.69 20.67 -6.37
N ARG A 13 -13.60 20.92 -5.41
CA ARG A 13 -13.27 20.95 -3.97
C ARG A 13 -14.18 20.03 -3.18
N PRO A 14 -13.71 19.49 -2.03
CA PRO A 14 -14.58 18.75 -1.12
C PRO A 14 -15.79 19.61 -0.73
N ASP A 15 -16.98 19.07 -0.93
CA ASP A 15 -18.27 19.75 -0.78
C ASP A 15 -19.10 19.22 0.41
N ILE A 16 -18.65 18.12 1.02
CA ILE A 16 -19.24 17.55 2.23
C ILE A 16 -18.18 17.29 3.29
N THR A 17 -18.64 16.92 4.48
CA THR A 17 -17.79 16.46 5.57
C THR A 17 -18.30 15.14 6.12
N VAL A 18 -17.40 14.27 6.54
CA VAL A 18 -17.72 13.00 7.19
C VAL A 18 -17.23 12.97 8.64
N VAL A 19 -17.99 12.33 9.52
CA VAL A 19 -17.63 12.12 10.92
C VAL A 19 -16.87 10.82 11.06
N VAL A 20 -15.66 10.87 11.61
CA VAL A 20 -14.75 9.70 11.65
C VAL A 20 -15.37 8.50 12.37
N ARG A 21 -16.04 8.73 13.50
CA ARG A 21 -16.75 7.68 14.25
C ARG A 21 -17.79 6.94 13.41
N GLN A 22 -18.51 7.64 12.53
CA GLN A 22 -19.58 7.04 11.73
C GLN A 22 -19.04 6.31 10.50
N THR A 23 -18.04 6.90 9.84
CA THR A 23 -17.55 6.38 8.55
C THR A 23 -16.52 5.26 8.71
N PHE A 24 -15.67 5.34 9.73
CA PHE A 24 -14.54 4.43 9.95
C PHE A 24 -14.69 3.56 11.19
N GLY A 25 -15.70 3.80 12.03
CA GLY A 25 -15.90 3.05 13.29
C GLY A 25 -14.84 3.34 14.36
N ILE A 26 -14.06 4.42 14.20
CA ILE A 26 -12.98 4.79 15.12
C ILE A 26 -13.50 5.83 16.11
N ASN A 27 -13.24 5.65 17.40
CA ASN A 27 -13.68 6.60 18.42
C ASN A 27 -12.90 7.93 18.34
N SER A 28 -13.36 8.83 17.47
CA SER A 28 -12.80 10.16 17.28
C SER A 28 -13.91 11.12 16.85
N ASP A 29 -13.87 12.34 17.41
CA ASP A 29 -14.79 13.43 17.05
C ASP A 29 -14.30 14.24 15.83
N MET A 30 -13.21 13.79 15.19
CA MET A 30 -12.67 14.42 13.99
C MET A 30 -13.71 14.44 12.87
N VAL A 31 -13.76 15.56 12.15
CA VAL A 31 -14.60 15.78 10.97
C VAL A 31 -13.67 16.05 9.79
N VAL A 32 -13.87 15.32 8.69
CA VAL A 32 -12.94 15.32 7.55
C VAL A 32 -13.67 15.73 6.29
N PRO A 33 -13.11 16.64 5.47
CA PRO A 33 -13.68 16.99 4.17
C PRO A 33 -13.70 15.78 3.23
N ALA A 34 -14.76 15.67 2.43
CA ALA A 34 -14.97 14.61 1.46
C ALA A 34 -15.74 15.12 0.23
N PHE A 35 -15.79 14.32 -0.83
CA PHE A 35 -16.58 14.61 -2.03
C PHE A 35 -17.92 13.87 -1.98
N SER A 36 -19.01 14.53 -2.39
CA SER A 36 -20.33 13.90 -2.47
C SER A 36 -20.46 12.94 -3.65
N GLN A 37 -19.66 13.14 -4.70
CA GLN A 37 -19.70 12.35 -5.94
C GLN A 37 -18.41 11.55 -6.14
N LYS A 38 -18.55 10.30 -6.58
CA LYS A 38 -17.44 9.43 -6.97
C LYS A 38 -17.00 9.77 -8.40
N THR A 39 -15.69 9.82 -8.64
CA THR A 39 -15.09 9.93 -9.98
C THR A 39 -14.35 8.63 -10.37
N GLU A 40 -13.90 8.53 -11.61
CA GLU A 40 -13.18 7.34 -12.12
C GLU A 40 -11.92 6.96 -11.32
N HIS A 41 -11.24 7.94 -10.72
CA HIS A 41 -10.02 7.72 -9.95
C HIS A 41 -10.26 7.46 -8.45
N VAL A 42 -11.50 7.38 -8.00
CA VAL A 42 -11.80 7.00 -6.61
C VAL A 42 -11.69 5.48 -6.49
N PRO A 43 -10.90 4.94 -5.55
CA PRO A 43 -10.77 3.50 -5.37
C PRO A 43 -12.11 2.82 -5.03
N GLU A 44 -12.20 1.52 -5.30
CA GLU A 44 -13.36 0.74 -4.90
C GLU A 44 -13.40 0.52 -3.38
N ILE A 45 -14.62 0.56 -2.82
CA ILE A 45 -14.83 0.31 -1.40
C ILE A 45 -14.79 -1.18 -1.14
N ASP A 46 -13.92 -1.60 -0.23
CA ASP A 46 -13.98 -2.92 0.40
C ASP A 46 -14.78 -2.80 1.71
N ASN A 47 -15.98 -3.36 1.73
CA ASN A 47 -16.85 -3.34 2.91
C ASN A 47 -16.34 -4.23 4.05
N ALA A 48 -15.47 -5.20 3.74
CA ALA A 48 -14.86 -6.07 4.73
C ALA A 48 -13.55 -5.50 5.29
N TYR A 49 -13.10 -4.33 4.80
CA TYR A 49 -11.86 -3.72 5.26
C TYR A 49 -11.95 -3.31 6.73
N ARG A 50 -10.91 -3.64 7.50
CA ARG A 50 -10.77 -3.25 8.90
C ARG A 50 -9.71 -2.16 9.00
N PHE A 51 -10.13 -1.02 9.55
CA PHE A 51 -9.26 0.13 9.74
C PHE A 51 -8.50 0.01 11.07
N ASP A 52 -7.18 -0.07 11.00
CA ASP A 52 -6.28 0.28 12.11
C ASP A 52 -6.53 1.74 12.56
N PRO A 53 -6.90 1.98 13.83
CA PRO A 53 -7.28 3.31 14.31
C PRO A 53 -6.18 4.37 14.16
N ASP A 54 -4.96 4.07 14.57
CA ASP A 54 -3.87 5.05 14.63
C ASP A 54 -3.42 5.45 13.23
N THR A 55 -3.22 4.46 12.35
CA THR A 55 -2.87 4.69 10.94
C THR A 55 -3.97 5.45 10.20
N THR A 56 -5.24 5.12 10.47
CA THR A 56 -6.37 5.82 9.86
C THR A 56 -6.41 7.29 10.30
N LEU A 57 -6.23 7.58 11.59
CA LEU A 57 -6.20 8.97 12.09
C LEU A 57 -5.04 9.77 11.48
N ALA A 58 -3.87 9.15 11.31
CA ALA A 58 -2.73 9.77 10.63
C ALA A 58 -3.07 10.11 9.16
N ILE A 59 -3.65 9.17 8.41
CA ILE A 59 -4.04 9.38 7.01
C ILE A 59 -5.15 10.46 6.91
N LEU A 60 -6.13 10.44 7.80
CA LEU A 60 -7.20 11.44 7.86
C LEU A 60 -6.66 12.84 8.19
N ALA A 61 -5.61 12.96 9.01
CA ALA A 61 -4.90 14.24 9.19
C ALA A 61 -4.24 14.72 7.89
N GLY A 62 -3.75 13.79 7.06
CA GLY A 62 -3.35 14.06 5.69
C GLY A 62 -4.47 14.67 4.87
N PHE A 63 -5.63 14.01 4.78
CA PHE A 63 -6.78 14.50 4.01
C PHE A 63 -7.37 15.82 4.55
N ALA A 64 -7.53 15.97 5.86
CA ALA A 64 -8.15 17.15 6.46
C ALA A 64 -7.23 18.38 6.45
N HIS A 65 -5.93 18.19 6.67
CA HIS A 65 -4.99 19.29 6.92
C HIS A 65 -3.82 19.35 5.93
N ASN A 66 -3.88 18.57 4.84
CA ASN A 66 -2.82 18.47 3.84
C ASN A 66 -1.45 18.13 4.45
N ARG A 67 -1.44 17.31 5.50
CA ARG A 67 -0.20 16.77 6.07
C ARG A 67 0.39 15.74 5.11
N ARG A 68 1.71 15.78 4.94
CA ARG A 68 2.46 14.74 4.22
C ARG A 68 2.57 13.53 5.13
N VAL A 69 1.96 12.41 4.74
CA VAL A 69 1.87 11.21 5.57
C VAL A 69 2.62 10.05 4.92
N MET A 70 3.58 9.49 5.64
CA MET A 70 4.23 8.24 5.28
C MET A 70 3.66 7.12 6.14
N VAL A 71 3.31 5.99 5.54
CA VAL A 71 2.92 4.77 6.25
C VAL A 71 4.00 3.72 6.06
N GLN A 72 4.62 3.31 7.15
CA GLN A 72 5.65 2.29 7.15
C GLN A 72 5.17 0.98 7.78
N GLY A 73 5.90 -0.10 7.58
CA GLY A 73 5.64 -1.38 8.24
C GLY A 73 6.02 -2.55 7.35
N TYR A 74 5.86 -3.77 7.86
CA TYR A 74 6.25 -4.97 7.13
C TYR A 74 5.51 -5.13 5.79
N HIS A 75 6.08 -5.94 4.91
CA HIS A 75 5.45 -6.21 3.62
C HIS A 75 4.14 -6.99 3.82
N GLY A 76 3.16 -6.79 2.94
CA GLY A 76 1.90 -7.51 3.01
C GLY A 76 0.94 -7.10 4.13
N THR A 77 1.22 -6.03 4.89
CA THR A 77 0.31 -5.50 5.94
C THR A 77 -0.80 -4.59 5.40
N GLY A 78 -0.80 -4.31 4.10
CA GLY A 78 -1.88 -3.55 3.45
C GLY A 78 -1.73 -2.02 3.46
N LYS A 79 -0.53 -1.47 3.69
CA LYS A 79 -0.25 -0.02 3.77
C LYS A 79 -0.89 0.82 2.66
N SER A 80 -0.66 0.45 1.40
CA SER A 80 -1.17 1.20 0.24
C SER A 80 -2.69 1.07 0.14
N THR A 81 -3.20 -0.14 0.36
CA THR A 81 -4.65 -0.41 0.41
C THR A 81 -5.32 0.37 1.53
N HIS A 82 -4.65 0.58 2.67
CA HIS A 82 -5.19 1.38 3.78
C HIS A 82 -5.45 2.81 3.36
N ILE A 83 -4.49 3.44 2.67
CA ILE A 83 -4.66 4.80 2.13
C ILE A 83 -5.79 4.82 1.09
N GLU A 84 -5.81 3.84 0.17
CA GLU A 84 -6.86 3.72 -0.85
C GLU A 84 -8.26 3.56 -0.23
N GLN A 85 -8.40 2.75 0.82
CA GLN A 85 -9.68 2.55 1.51
C GLN A 85 -10.12 3.79 2.29
N VAL A 86 -9.19 4.55 2.88
CA VAL A 86 -9.53 5.86 3.44
C VAL A 86 -10.01 6.81 2.33
N ALA A 87 -9.28 6.90 1.22
CA ALA A 87 -9.65 7.74 0.08
C ALA A 87 -11.03 7.36 -0.50
N ALA A 88 -11.31 6.06 -0.63
CA ALA A 88 -12.59 5.53 -1.11
C ALA A 88 -13.76 5.98 -0.23
N ARG A 89 -13.61 5.96 1.10
CA ARG A 89 -14.66 6.43 2.03
C ARG A 89 -14.86 7.94 2.03
N LEU A 90 -13.88 8.70 1.55
CA LEU A 90 -13.97 10.15 1.36
C LEU A 90 -14.38 10.55 -0.07
N ASN A 91 -14.62 9.57 -0.96
CA ASN A 91 -14.73 9.78 -2.42
C ASN A 91 -13.59 10.63 -3.00
N TRP A 92 -12.40 10.55 -2.41
CA TRP A 92 -11.25 11.33 -2.86
C TRP A 92 -10.55 10.59 -3.99
N PRO A 93 -10.36 11.20 -5.17
CA PRO A 93 -9.55 10.60 -6.24
C PRO A 93 -8.17 10.21 -5.70
N CYS A 94 -7.70 9.01 -5.99
CA CYS A 94 -6.46 8.48 -5.44
C CYS A 94 -5.65 7.79 -6.54
N ILE A 95 -4.47 8.31 -6.82
CA ILE A 95 -3.53 7.73 -7.78
C ILE A 95 -2.35 7.15 -7.02
N ARG A 96 -2.05 5.88 -7.30
CA ARG A 96 -0.88 5.19 -6.77
C ARG A 96 0.20 5.07 -7.85
N VAL A 97 1.43 5.44 -7.49
CA VAL A 97 2.63 5.26 -8.31
C VAL A 97 3.59 4.38 -7.52
N ASN A 98 3.83 3.15 -7.99
CA ASN A 98 4.85 2.28 -7.41
C ASN A 98 6.22 2.74 -7.84
N LEU A 99 7.09 3.10 -6.89
CA LEU A 99 8.47 3.46 -7.20
C LEU A 99 9.32 2.20 -7.32
N ASP A 100 10.18 2.17 -8.33
CA ASP A 100 11.14 1.11 -8.57
C ASP A 100 12.32 1.64 -9.40
N SER A 101 13.15 0.73 -9.91
CA SER A 101 14.28 1.07 -10.79
C SER A 101 13.86 1.52 -12.21
N HIS A 102 12.60 1.30 -12.62
CA HIS A 102 12.09 1.64 -13.94
C HIS A 102 11.43 3.01 -13.98
N VAL A 103 10.76 3.44 -12.90
CA VAL A 103 10.16 4.78 -12.82
C VAL A 103 11.28 5.82 -12.93
N SER A 104 11.24 6.60 -14.00
CA SER A 104 12.23 7.62 -14.28
C SER A 104 11.72 9.02 -13.95
N ARG A 105 12.63 9.99 -13.92
CA ARG A 105 12.28 11.42 -13.84
C ARG A 105 11.31 11.84 -14.95
N ILE A 106 11.42 11.24 -16.14
CA ILE A 106 10.57 11.56 -17.28
C ILE A 106 9.14 11.10 -17.04
N ASP A 107 8.93 9.93 -16.44
CA ASP A 107 7.58 9.44 -16.13
C ASP A 107 6.90 10.30 -15.06
N LEU A 108 7.70 10.78 -14.10
CA LEU A 108 7.21 11.61 -13.01
C LEU A 108 6.94 13.06 -13.44
N VAL A 109 7.89 13.69 -14.15
CA VAL A 109 7.84 15.12 -14.51
C VAL A 109 7.26 15.35 -15.91
N GLY A 110 7.55 14.47 -16.86
CA GLY A 110 7.18 14.64 -18.26
C GLY A 110 8.37 14.85 -19.18
N ARG A 111 8.06 14.97 -20.47
CA ARG A 111 9.03 15.21 -21.55
C ARG A 111 8.41 16.02 -22.66
N ASP A 112 9.26 16.68 -23.43
CA ASP A 112 8.86 17.20 -24.74
C ASP A 112 8.62 16.04 -25.71
N ALA A 113 7.50 16.09 -26.42
CA ALA A 113 7.10 15.12 -27.42
C ALA A 113 6.72 15.84 -28.71
N ILE A 114 7.13 15.27 -29.84
CA ILE A 114 6.69 15.75 -31.15
C ILE A 114 5.29 15.21 -31.40
N VAL A 115 4.33 16.10 -31.59
CA VAL A 115 2.95 15.80 -31.93
C VAL A 115 2.61 16.41 -33.29
N LEU A 116 1.77 15.73 -34.06
CA LEU A 116 1.22 16.26 -35.30
C LEU A 116 -0.01 17.09 -34.96
N LYS A 117 0.06 18.39 -35.24
CA LYS A 117 -1.08 19.30 -35.13
C LYS A 117 -1.29 19.97 -36.48
N ASP A 118 -2.48 19.78 -37.06
CA ASP A 118 -2.83 20.31 -38.38
C ASP A 118 -1.81 19.94 -39.48
N GLY A 119 -1.26 18.72 -39.42
CA GLY A 119 -0.25 18.22 -40.36
C GLY A 119 1.17 18.75 -40.15
N GLN A 120 1.39 19.60 -39.15
CA GLN A 120 2.71 20.13 -38.80
C GLN A 120 3.29 19.43 -37.57
N GLN A 121 4.60 19.16 -37.57
CA GLN A 121 5.31 18.64 -36.40
C GLN A 121 5.55 19.79 -35.41
N VAL A 122 4.88 19.73 -34.27
CA VAL A 122 5.03 20.69 -33.18
C VAL A 122 5.57 19.97 -31.95
N THR A 123 6.50 20.61 -31.24
CA THR A 123 6.98 20.08 -29.96
C THR A 123 6.05 20.55 -28.85
N GLU A 124 5.48 19.60 -28.11
CA GLU A 124 4.58 19.86 -26.99
C GLU A 124 5.08 19.13 -25.74
N PHE A 125 5.09 19.81 -24.60
CA PHE A 125 5.42 19.18 -23.33
C PHE A 125 4.28 18.29 -22.86
N ARG A 126 4.54 16.99 -22.77
CA ARG A 126 3.61 16.05 -22.15
C ARG A 126 3.96 15.93 -20.67
N GLU A 127 3.07 16.46 -19.83
CA GLU A 127 3.18 16.38 -18.38
C GLU A 127 3.24 14.92 -17.91
N GLY A 128 4.17 14.64 -17.00
CA GLY A 128 4.19 13.38 -16.26
C GLY A 128 3.14 13.37 -15.14
N ILE A 129 3.12 12.30 -14.35
CA ILE A 129 2.07 12.11 -13.35
C ILE A 129 2.10 13.16 -12.23
N LEU A 130 3.26 13.68 -11.86
CA LEU A 130 3.39 14.61 -10.73
C LEU A 130 2.86 16.02 -11.05
N PRO A 131 3.26 16.69 -12.16
CA PRO A 131 2.63 17.94 -12.57
C PRO A 131 1.12 17.83 -12.73
N TRP A 132 0.65 16.72 -13.32
CA TRP A 132 -0.78 16.47 -13.47
C TRP A 132 -1.44 16.37 -12.09
N ALA A 133 -0.99 15.46 -11.23
CA ALA A 133 -1.60 15.24 -9.91
C ALA A 133 -1.60 16.51 -9.05
N LEU A 134 -0.51 17.30 -9.09
CA LEU A 134 -0.42 18.57 -8.38
C LEU A 134 -1.51 19.57 -8.76
N GLN A 135 -2.04 19.52 -9.98
CA GLN A 135 -3.03 20.47 -10.46
C GLN A 135 -4.48 20.01 -10.27
N HIS A 136 -4.69 18.78 -9.78
CA HIS A 136 -5.99 18.15 -9.65
C HIS A 136 -6.35 17.88 -8.18
N PRO A 137 -7.65 17.76 -7.82
CA PRO A 137 -8.11 17.42 -6.48
C PRO A 137 -7.91 15.93 -6.16
N THR A 138 -6.67 15.48 -6.14
CA THR A 138 -6.32 14.06 -5.99
C THR A 138 -5.34 13.80 -4.85
N ALA A 139 -5.41 12.61 -4.28
CA ALA A 139 -4.38 12.06 -3.43
C ALA A 139 -3.38 11.30 -4.30
N LEU A 140 -2.11 11.68 -4.24
CA LEU A 140 -1.01 10.93 -4.84
C LEU A 140 -0.33 10.07 -3.78
N VAL A 141 -0.20 8.77 -4.05
CA VAL A 141 0.48 7.81 -3.18
C VAL A 141 1.73 7.32 -3.89
N PHE A 142 2.90 7.60 -3.32
CA PHE A 142 4.14 6.95 -3.72
C PHE A 142 4.30 5.63 -2.96
N ASP A 143 4.03 4.52 -3.65
CA ASP A 143 4.22 3.19 -3.09
C ASP A 143 5.69 2.78 -3.20
N GLU A 144 6.18 2.00 -2.23
CA GLU A 144 7.58 1.59 -2.13
C GLU A 144 8.55 2.78 -2.21
N TYR A 145 8.30 3.82 -1.42
CA TYR A 145 9.03 5.10 -1.51
C TYR A 145 10.56 4.95 -1.42
N ASP A 146 11.03 4.04 -0.57
CA ASP A 146 12.44 3.70 -0.40
C ASP A 146 13.06 2.95 -1.60
N ALA A 147 12.29 2.39 -2.52
CA ALA A 147 12.80 1.78 -3.76
C ALA A 147 13.04 2.80 -4.89
N GLY A 148 12.66 4.06 -4.68
CA GLY A 148 12.79 5.11 -5.69
C GLY A 148 14.23 5.47 -6.03
N ARG A 149 14.50 5.65 -7.32
CA ARG A 149 15.82 6.11 -7.80
C ARG A 149 16.19 7.49 -7.23
N PRO A 150 17.48 7.76 -6.92
CA PRO A 150 17.90 9.04 -6.35
C PRO A 150 17.44 10.27 -7.15
N ASP A 151 17.49 10.23 -8.48
CA ASP A 151 17.08 11.33 -9.36
C ASP A 151 15.57 11.61 -9.33
N VAL A 152 14.76 10.58 -9.11
CA VAL A 152 13.31 10.68 -8.87
C VAL A 152 13.03 11.26 -7.50
N MET A 153 13.74 10.78 -6.48
CA MET A 153 13.57 11.24 -5.09
C MET A 153 13.84 12.74 -4.95
N PHE A 154 14.84 13.28 -5.66
CA PHE A 154 15.09 14.73 -5.70
C PHE A 154 13.90 15.53 -6.25
N VAL A 155 13.11 14.98 -7.16
CA VAL A 155 11.88 15.63 -7.64
C VAL A 155 10.84 15.66 -6.54
N ILE A 156 10.59 14.51 -5.90
CA ILE A 156 9.57 14.36 -4.86
C ILE A 156 9.87 15.27 -3.67
N GLN A 157 11.14 15.37 -3.26
CA GLN A 157 11.58 16.25 -2.17
C GLN A 157 11.14 17.71 -2.36
N ARG A 158 11.12 18.22 -3.60
CA ARG A 158 10.68 19.59 -3.90
C ARG A 158 9.18 19.81 -3.64
N VAL A 159 8.38 18.76 -3.81
CA VAL A 159 6.93 18.81 -3.57
C VAL A 159 6.58 18.61 -2.10
N LEU A 160 7.49 17.98 -1.34
CA LEU A 160 7.39 17.86 0.12
C LEU A 160 7.76 19.14 0.87
N GLU A 161 8.32 20.17 0.21
CA GLU A 161 8.60 21.45 0.86
C GLU A 161 7.32 22.19 1.28
N VAL A 162 7.45 23.15 2.20
CA VAL A 162 6.33 23.88 2.84
C VAL A 162 5.36 24.49 1.82
N GLU A 163 5.86 25.00 0.69
CA GLU A 163 4.99 25.56 -0.36
C GLU A 163 4.52 24.52 -1.40
N GLY A 164 5.15 23.34 -1.44
CA GLY A 164 4.85 22.23 -2.35
C GLY A 164 4.90 22.56 -3.84
N LYS A 165 5.52 23.68 -4.22
CA LYS A 165 5.56 24.14 -5.63
C LYS A 165 6.50 23.29 -6.45
N LEU A 166 6.09 22.97 -7.67
CA LEU A 166 6.94 22.31 -8.65
C LEU A 166 7.37 23.33 -9.72
N THR A 167 8.65 23.66 -9.76
CA THR A 167 9.22 24.51 -10.80
C THR A 167 9.73 23.65 -11.95
N LEU A 168 9.10 23.79 -13.12
CA LEU A 168 9.55 23.22 -14.38
C LEU A 168 10.46 24.24 -15.07
N LEU A 169 11.77 24.10 -14.87
CA LEU A 169 12.77 25.06 -15.35
C LEU A 169 12.77 25.16 -16.87
N ASP A 170 12.71 24.03 -17.58
CA ASP A 170 12.73 23.99 -19.05
C ASP A 170 11.51 24.71 -19.66
N GLN A 171 10.40 24.75 -18.92
CA GLN A 171 9.14 25.40 -19.31
C GLN A 171 8.99 26.81 -18.72
N ASN A 172 9.93 27.28 -17.90
CA ASN A 172 9.81 28.52 -17.10
C ASN A 172 8.46 28.63 -16.36
N ARG A 173 7.94 27.51 -15.86
CA ARG A 173 6.60 27.42 -15.26
C ARG A 173 6.69 26.97 -13.80
N VAL A 174 5.91 27.62 -12.95
CA VAL A 174 5.74 27.22 -11.54
C VAL A 174 4.33 26.66 -11.35
N ILE A 175 4.25 25.39 -10.99
CA ILE A 175 3.01 24.70 -10.68
C ILE A 175 2.78 24.79 -9.18
N ARG A 176 1.58 25.23 -8.79
CA ARG A 176 1.13 25.29 -7.40
C ARG A 176 0.18 24.11 -7.15
N PRO A 177 0.29 23.42 -6.00
CA PRO A 177 -0.64 22.37 -5.65
C PRO A 177 -2.09 22.87 -5.62
N HIS A 178 -3.00 22.07 -6.13
CA HIS A 178 -4.42 22.24 -5.96
C HIS A 178 -4.76 22.19 -4.45
N PRO A 179 -5.71 22.99 -3.92
CA PRO A 179 -6.04 22.99 -2.49
C PRO A 179 -6.48 21.63 -1.94
N ALA A 180 -7.03 20.76 -2.81
CA ALA A 180 -7.42 19.39 -2.51
C ALA A 180 -6.40 18.34 -2.98
N PHE A 181 -5.18 18.74 -3.37
CA PHE A 181 -4.09 17.80 -3.58
C PHE A 181 -3.62 17.23 -2.23
N ARG A 182 -3.41 15.92 -2.15
CA ARG A 182 -2.84 15.24 -0.97
C ARG A 182 -1.68 14.36 -1.39
N LEU A 183 -0.73 14.16 -0.48
CA LEU A 183 0.48 13.40 -0.78
C LEU A 183 0.78 12.42 0.34
N PHE A 184 0.86 11.15 -0.05
CA PHE A 184 1.15 10.02 0.81
C PHE A 184 2.32 9.23 0.26
N ALA A 185 2.97 8.47 1.14
CA ALA A 185 3.92 7.44 0.75
C ALA A 185 3.74 6.19 1.60
N THR A 186 4.16 5.06 1.07
CA THR A 186 4.36 3.83 1.84
C THR A 186 5.81 3.40 1.76
N THR A 187 6.28 2.70 2.79
CA THR A 187 7.64 2.16 2.80
C THR A 187 7.70 0.86 3.60
N ASN A 188 8.62 -0.02 3.23
CA ASN A 188 8.83 -1.27 3.96
C ASN A 188 9.92 -1.15 5.03
N THR A 189 10.88 -0.25 4.83
CA THR A 189 11.97 0.04 5.77
C THR A 189 11.76 1.43 6.36
N VAL A 190 12.19 1.70 7.60
CA VAL A 190 12.06 3.06 8.20
C VAL A 190 13.04 4.06 7.56
N GLY A 191 13.33 3.92 6.26
CA GLY A 191 14.45 4.61 5.64
C GLY A 191 15.82 4.16 6.13
N LEU A 192 15.91 3.07 6.90
CA LEU A 192 17.19 2.47 7.30
C LEU A 192 17.85 1.69 6.15
N GLY A 193 17.16 1.56 5.01
CA GLY A 193 17.56 0.69 3.92
C GLY A 193 17.45 -0.77 4.30
N ASP A 194 18.08 -1.62 3.48
CA ASP A 194 18.05 -3.07 3.66
C ASP A 194 19.14 -3.55 4.62
N THR A 195 19.07 -3.19 5.91
CA THR A 195 20.05 -3.66 6.91
C THR A 195 20.04 -5.18 7.10
N THR A 196 18.99 -5.86 6.63
CA THR A 196 18.74 -7.29 6.82
C THR A 196 18.89 -8.11 5.54
N GLY A 197 19.08 -7.50 4.37
CA GLY A 197 19.15 -8.19 3.07
C GLY A 197 17.79 -8.65 2.49
N LEU A 198 16.67 -8.25 3.10
CA LEU A 198 15.31 -8.70 2.82
C LEU A 198 14.55 -7.81 1.81
N TYR A 199 14.99 -6.57 1.65
CA TYR A 199 14.34 -5.57 0.80
C TYR A 199 15.29 -5.08 -0.29
N HIS A 200 15.59 -5.98 -1.23
CA HIS A 200 16.45 -5.67 -2.37
C HIS A 200 15.93 -4.46 -3.16
N GLY A 201 16.83 -3.52 -3.43
CA GLY A 201 16.52 -2.29 -4.18
C GLY A 201 16.07 -1.11 -3.32
N THR A 202 15.82 -1.31 -2.02
CA THR A 202 15.53 -0.19 -1.11
C THR A 202 16.78 0.62 -0.80
N GLN A 203 16.60 1.93 -0.73
CA GLN A 203 17.60 2.93 -0.46
C GLN A 203 17.41 3.45 0.97
N GLN A 204 18.51 3.77 1.63
CA GLN A 204 18.46 4.49 2.90
C GLN A 204 17.88 5.89 2.66
N ILE A 205 16.83 6.26 3.38
CA ILE A 205 16.24 7.60 3.34
C ILE A 205 16.99 8.46 4.35
N ASN A 206 17.55 9.58 3.91
CA ASN A 206 18.28 10.45 4.82
C ASN A 206 17.33 11.22 5.76
N GLN A 207 17.86 11.67 6.91
CA GLN A 207 17.08 12.38 7.93
C GLN A 207 16.33 13.60 7.36
N GLY A 208 16.98 14.37 6.48
CA GLY A 208 16.37 15.57 5.88
C GLY A 208 15.21 15.27 4.91
N GLN A 209 15.13 14.05 4.37
CA GLN A 209 13.95 13.57 3.65
C GLN A 209 12.86 13.14 4.63
N MET A 210 13.21 12.44 5.70
CA MET A 210 12.25 11.99 6.71
C MET A 210 11.56 13.17 7.42
N ASP A 211 12.29 14.22 7.78
CA ASP A 211 11.74 15.41 8.46
C ASP A 211 10.71 16.18 7.61
N ARG A 212 10.67 15.94 6.29
CA ARG A 212 9.68 16.55 5.37
C ARG A 212 8.35 15.82 5.36
N TRP A 213 8.31 14.59 5.88
CA TRP A 213 7.07 13.90 6.16
C TRP A 213 6.54 14.39 7.51
N ASN A 214 5.36 15.02 7.49
CA ASN A 214 4.81 15.61 8.72
C ASN A 214 4.37 14.55 9.72
N ILE A 215 3.97 13.38 9.21
CA ILE A 215 3.50 12.25 10.01
C ILE A 215 4.10 10.98 9.41
N VAL A 216 4.67 10.14 10.27
CA VAL A 216 5.07 8.77 9.94
C VAL A 216 4.25 7.84 10.81
N ALA A 217 3.35 7.08 10.20
CA ALA A 217 2.52 6.09 10.87
C ALA A 217 3.06 4.68 10.61
N THR A 218 2.83 3.76 11.54
CA THR A 218 3.29 2.37 11.43
C THR A 218 2.09 1.44 11.33
N LEU A 219 2.03 0.65 10.26
CA LEU A 219 1.02 -0.38 10.05
C LEU A 219 1.70 -1.75 9.91
N ASN A 220 1.71 -2.49 11.01
CA ASN A 220 2.25 -3.84 11.10
C ASN A 220 1.14 -4.90 11.05
N TYR A 221 1.51 -6.17 11.29
CA TYR A 221 0.54 -7.25 11.36
C TYR A 221 -0.50 -7.01 12.46
N LEU A 222 -1.71 -7.47 12.18
CA LEU A 222 -2.84 -7.32 13.09
C LEU A 222 -2.70 -8.28 14.26
N GLU A 223 -3.40 -7.95 15.35
CA GLU A 223 -3.65 -8.90 16.42
C GLU A 223 -4.37 -10.14 15.89
N HIS A 224 -4.06 -11.29 16.49
CA HIS A 224 -4.54 -12.61 16.06
C HIS A 224 -6.05 -12.63 15.76
N ASP A 225 -6.87 -12.23 16.73
CA ASP A 225 -8.34 -12.26 16.62
C ASP A 225 -8.85 -11.35 15.49
N ALA A 226 -8.21 -10.19 15.30
CA ALA A 226 -8.58 -9.26 14.23
C ALA A 226 -8.25 -9.83 12.85
N GLU A 227 -7.12 -10.51 12.69
CA GLU A 227 -6.78 -11.20 11.44
C GLU A 227 -7.72 -12.36 11.15
N VAL A 228 -8.09 -13.15 12.18
CA VAL A 228 -9.10 -14.23 12.05
C VAL A 228 -10.42 -13.68 11.51
N GLU A 229 -10.91 -12.57 12.06
CA GLU A 229 -12.13 -11.93 11.58
C GLU A 229 -12.03 -11.48 10.12
N ILE A 230 -10.89 -10.92 9.72
CA ILE A 230 -10.66 -10.50 8.33
C ILE A 230 -10.65 -11.70 7.40
N VAL A 231 -9.93 -12.77 7.74
CA VAL A 231 -9.87 -13.97 6.91
C VAL A 231 -11.27 -14.56 6.75
N LEU A 232 -12.03 -14.71 7.84
CA LEU A 232 -13.42 -15.20 7.80
C LEU A 232 -14.35 -14.34 6.94
N SER A 233 -14.14 -13.02 6.91
CA SER A 233 -14.92 -12.12 6.05
C SER A 233 -14.66 -12.33 4.56
N LYS A 234 -13.48 -12.84 4.19
CA LYS A 234 -13.08 -13.12 2.81
C LYS A 234 -13.35 -14.57 2.38
N VAL A 235 -13.33 -15.51 3.32
CA VAL A 235 -13.66 -16.92 3.10
C VAL A 235 -14.90 -17.34 3.92
N PRO A 236 -16.11 -16.90 3.52
CA PRO A 236 -17.33 -17.10 4.30
C PRO A 236 -17.70 -18.58 4.51
N ASP A 237 -17.20 -19.49 3.67
CA ASP A 237 -17.39 -20.94 3.80
C ASP A 237 -16.82 -21.50 5.13
N TYR A 238 -15.83 -20.80 5.71
CA TYR A 238 -15.26 -21.16 7.02
C TYR A 238 -16.04 -20.58 8.21
N ASN A 239 -17.16 -19.88 8.00
CA ASN A 239 -17.97 -19.30 9.09
C ASN A 239 -18.84 -20.35 9.82
N THR A 240 -18.24 -21.48 10.17
CA THR A 240 -18.77 -22.55 11.01
C THR A 240 -17.93 -22.68 12.28
N ALA A 241 -18.40 -23.39 13.31
CA ALA A 241 -17.61 -23.57 14.53
C ALA A 241 -16.24 -24.23 14.26
N GLU A 242 -16.22 -25.27 13.42
CA GLU A 242 -14.99 -25.95 13.00
C GLU A 242 -14.13 -25.08 12.08
N GLY A 243 -14.76 -24.38 11.12
CA GLY A 243 -14.06 -23.50 10.20
C GLY A 243 -13.35 -22.34 10.91
N LYS A 244 -13.99 -21.74 11.92
CA LYS A 244 -13.38 -20.69 12.76
C LYS A 244 -12.14 -21.18 13.49
N ASN A 245 -12.20 -22.37 14.11
CA ASN A 245 -11.04 -22.96 14.77
C ASN A 245 -9.91 -23.25 13.78
N ARG A 246 -10.25 -23.69 12.56
CA ARG A 246 -9.26 -23.91 11.50
C ARG A 246 -8.61 -22.61 11.04
N ILE A 247 -9.37 -21.52 10.84
CA ILE A 247 -8.81 -20.21 10.49
C ILE A 247 -7.92 -19.68 11.62
N ALA A 248 -8.35 -19.81 12.89
CA ALA A 248 -7.53 -19.44 14.04
C ALA A 248 -6.18 -20.18 14.00
N ALA A 249 -6.17 -21.50 13.77
CA ALA A 249 -4.93 -22.25 13.62
C ALA A 249 -4.07 -21.80 12.42
N MET A 250 -4.67 -21.40 11.31
CA MET A 250 -3.94 -20.83 10.16
C MET A 250 -3.30 -19.49 10.49
N VAL A 251 -3.99 -18.63 11.25
CA VAL A 251 -3.42 -17.35 11.72
C VAL A 251 -2.32 -17.61 12.74
N THR A 252 -2.47 -18.58 13.65
CA THR A 252 -1.39 -18.98 14.59
C THR A 252 -0.15 -19.43 13.83
N MET A 253 -0.32 -20.20 12.75
CA MET A 253 0.79 -20.57 11.88
C MET A 253 1.47 -19.34 11.27
N ALA A 254 0.69 -18.37 10.79
CA ALA A 254 1.25 -17.11 10.29
C ALA A 254 2.02 -16.34 11.37
N ASP A 255 1.48 -16.27 12.59
CA ASP A 255 2.14 -15.62 13.73
C ASP A 255 3.48 -16.29 14.07
N LEU A 256 3.56 -17.62 14.05
CA LEU A 256 4.82 -18.34 14.24
C LEU A 256 5.84 -18.00 13.14
N THR A 257 5.42 -17.91 11.87
CA THR A 257 6.34 -17.49 10.80
C THR A 257 6.86 -16.06 11.01
N ARG A 258 6.01 -15.14 11.49
CA ARG A 258 6.42 -13.76 11.78
C ARG A 258 7.39 -13.69 12.95
N GLN A 259 7.16 -14.48 14.00
CA GLN A 259 8.05 -14.60 15.14
C GLN A 259 9.41 -15.17 14.74
N GLY A 260 9.42 -16.27 13.96
CA GLY A 260 10.65 -16.87 13.43
C GLY A 260 11.44 -15.88 12.57
N PHE A 261 10.76 -15.08 11.76
CA PHE A 261 11.40 -14.02 10.98
C PHE A 261 12.04 -12.92 11.83
N ILE A 262 11.35 -12.45 12.87
CA ILE A 262 11.90 -11.46 13.81
C ILE A 262 13.11 -12.04 14.56
N ALA A 263 13.08 -13.33 14.87
CA ALA A 263 14.20 -14.04 15.50
C ALA A 263 15.37 -14.33 14.54
N GLY A 264 15.15 -14.25 13.23
CA GLY A 264 16.13 -14.60 12.20
C GLY A 264 16.20 -16.10 11.88
N ASP A 265 15.22 -16.88 12.31
CA ASP A 265 15.12 -18.33 12.06
C ASP A 265 14.66 -18.64 10.63
N ILE A 266 13.85 -17.77 10.04
CA ILE A 266 13.33 -17.90 8.67
C ILE A 266 13.34 -16.56 7.95
N SER A 267 13.40 -16.58 6.62
CA SER A 267 13.42 -15.39 5.77
C SER A 267 12.05 -15.03 5.17
N THR A 268 11.14 -16.00 5.11
CA THR A 268 9.81 -15.85 4.47
C THR A 268 8.69 -15.86 5.50
N VAL A 269 7.76 -14.89 5.43
CA VAL A 269 6.63 -14.75 6.37
C VAL A 269 5.27 -14.85 5.69
N MET A 270 4.26 -15.23 6.48
CA MET A 270 2.87 -15.24 6.04
C MET A 270 2.18 -13.90 6.34
N SER A 271 1.80 -13.21 5.28
CA SER A 271 0.87 -12.07 5.34
C SER A 271 -0.58 -12.53 5.50
N PRO A 272 -1.52 -11.65 5.91
CA PRO A 272 -2.94 -11.97 5.89
C PRO A 272 -3.44 -12.43 4.52
N ARG A 273 -2.87 -11.88 3.43
CA ARG A 273 -3.15 -12.34 2.06
C ARG A 273 -2.77 -13.81 1.87
N THR A 274 -1.61 -14.22 2.38
CA THR A 274 -1.16 -15.62 2.31
C THR A 274 -2.12 -16.55 3.03
N VAL A 275 -2.63 -16.13 4.20
CA VAL A 275 -3.62 -16.91 4.97
C VAL A 275 -4.94 -17.04 4.21
N ILE A 276 -5.45 -15.95 3.63
CA ILE A 276 -6.67 -15.97 2.80
C ILE A 276 -6.51 -16.93 1.61
N THR A 277 -5.44 -16.78 0.84
CA THR A 277 -5.17 -17.66 -0.32
C THR A 277 -4.99 -19.12 0.10
N TRP A 278 -4.40 -19.38 1.28
CA TRP A 278 -4.28 -20.74 1.80
C TRP A 278 -5.66 -21.32 2.15
N ALA A 279 -6.52 -20.55 2.80
CA ALA A 279 -7.88 -20.98 3.13
C ALA A 279 -8.72 -21.27 1.87
N GLU A 280 -8.63 -20.41 0.86
CA GLU A 280 -9.28 -20.62 -0.46
C GLU A 280 -8.77 -21.91 -1.13
N ASN A 281 -7.44 -22.08 -1.21
CA ASN A 281 -6.83 -23.27 -1.79
C ASN A 281 -7.17 -24.55 -1.01
N ALA A 282 -7.27 -24.47 0.32
CA ALA A 282 -7.67 -25.61 1.15
C ALA A 282 -9.11 -26.05 0.83
N SER A 283 -10.01 -25.11 0.53
CA SER A 283 -11.36 -25.43 0.04
C SER A 283 -11.35 -26.03 -1.36
N ILE A 284 -10.50 -25.52 -2.26
CA ILE A 284 -10.40 -26.01 -3.65
C ILE A 284 -9.87 -27.45 -3.70
N PHE A 285 -8.77 -27.72 -2.99
CA PHE A 285 -8.13 -29.03 -3.02
C PHE A 285 -8.75 -30.03 -2.05
N ASN A 286 -9.57 -29.56 -1.11
CA ASN A 286 -10.05 -30.34 0.03
C ASN A 286 -8.92 -31.04 0.80
N ASP A 287 -7.74 -30.39 0.82
CA ASP A 287 -6.52 -30.86 1.48
C ASP A 287 -5.75 -29.65 2.02
N LEU A 288 -5.77 -29.51 3.34
CA LEU A 288 -5.16 -28.40 4.06
C LEU A 288 -3.62 -28.38 3.93
N ALA A 289 -2.99 -29.55 4.02
CA ALA A 289 -1.54 -29.69 4.02
C ALA A 289 -0.98 -29.47 2.62
N PHE A 290 -1.64 -30.04 1.61
CA PHE A 290 -1.30 -29.78 0.22
C PHE A 290 -1.47 -28.29 -0.11
N ALA A 291 -2.58 -27.67 0.30
CA ALA A 291 -2.82 -26.25 0.10
C ALA A 291 -1.75 -25.38 0.77
N PHE A 292 -1.32 -25.72 1.99
CA PHE A 292 -0.23 -25.02 2.69
C PHE A 292 1.07 -25.09 1.89
N ARG A 293 1.39 -26.29 1.41
CA ARG A 293 2.62 -26.54 0.65
C ARG A 293 2.70 -25.69 -0.62
N VAL A 294 1.64 -25.70 -1.44
CA VAL A 294 1.62 -24.96 -2.70
C VAL A 294 1.43 -23.45 -2.51
N THR A 295 0.85 -23.03 -1.38
CA THR A 295 0.64 -21.60 -1.10
C THR A 295 1.87 -20.93 -0.50
N PHE A 296 2.59 -21.63 0.39
CA PHE A 296 3.66 -21.06 1.20
C PHE A 296 4.95 -21.88 1.20
N LEU A 297 4.92 -23.16 1.61
CA LEU A 297 6.15 -23.93 1.86
C LEU A 297 7.09 -24.01 0.65
N ASN A 298 6.54 -24.17 -0.56
CA ASN A 298 7.34 -24.27 -1.79
C ASN A 298 8.10 -22.97 -2.13
N LYS A 299 7.72 -21.83 -1.54
CA LYS A 299 8.40 -20.54 -1.71
C LYS A 299 9.54 -20.33 -0.71
N CYS A 300 9.59 -21.14 0.35
CA CYS A 300 10.56 -21.01 1.43
C CYS A 300 11.87 -21.74 1.07
N ASP A 301 12.97 -21.26 1.64
CA ASP A 301 14.28 -21.91 1.51
C ASP A 301 14.20 -23.35 2.04
N GLU A 302 14.83 -24.28 1.33
CA GLU A 302 14.80 -25.70 1.68
C GLU A 302 15.40 -25.98 3.07
N THR A 303 16.37 -25.16 3.50
CA THR A 303 17.00 -25.25 4.81
C THR A 303 16.08 -24.79 5.96
N GLU A 304 15.09 -23.94 5.66
CA GLU A 304 14.12 -23.41 6.63
C GLU A 304 12.87 -24.32 6.75
N ARG A 305 12.62 -25.19 5.76
CA ARG A 305 11.44 -26.07 5.73
C ARG A 305 11.26 -26.94 6.98
N PRO A 306 12.32 -27.49 7.62
CA PRO A 306 12.15 -28.25 8.87
C PRO A 306 11.53 -27.41 10.00
N VAL A 307 11.97 -26.16 10.16
CA VAL A 307 11.43 -25.23 11.17
C VAL A 307 9.97 -24.91 10.87
N ILE A 308 9.65 -24.66 9.60
CA ILE A 308 8.28 -24.37 9.16
C ILE A 308 7.37 -25.60 9.34
N ALA A 309 7.87 -26.82 9.11
CA ALA A 309 7.14 -28.05 9.34
C ALA A 309 6.84 -28.27 10.84
N GLU A 310 7.78 -27.90 11.72
CA GLU A 310 7.55 -27.91 13.16
C GLU A 310 6.44 -26.92 13.56
N TYR A 311 6.45 -25.70 13.02
CA TYR A 311 5.38 -24.71 13.25
C TYR A 311 4.01 -25.25 12.80
N TYR A 312 3.97 -25.90 11.63
CA TYR A 312 2.75 -26.51 11.11
C TYR A 312 2.25 -27.63 12.05
N GLN A 313 3.14 -28.52 12.48
CA GLN A 313 2.80 -29.61 13.41
C GLN A 313 2.28 -29.07 14.74
N ARG A 314 2.87 -27.98 15.27
CA ARG A 314 2.39 -27.31 16.50
C ARG A 314 0.97 -26.75 16.34
N CYS A 315 0.62 -26.24 15.16
CA CYS A 315 -0.70 -25.65 14.91
C CYS A 315 -1.79 -26.68 14.60
N PHE A 316 -1.46 -27.76 13.89
CA PHE A 316 -2.44 -28.70 13.34
C PHE A 316 -2.33 -30.13 13.86
N GLY A 317 -1.31 -30.44 14.68
CA GLY A 317 -1.08 -31.78 15.23
C GLY A 317 -0.76 -32.84 14.16
N THR A 318 -0.41 -32.42 12.95
CA THR A 318 -0.13 -33.30 11.81
C THR A 318 1.21 -32.94 11.18
N GLU A 319 1.97 -33.95 10.76
CA GLU A 319 3.23 -33.72 10.05
C GLU A 319 2.98 -33.39 8.59
N LEU A 320 3.77 -32.46 8.04
CA LEU A 320 3.80 -32.24 6.60
C LEU A 320 4.52 -33.44 5.96
N SER A 321 3.82 -34.18 5.10
CA SER A 321 4.45 -35.29 4.39
C SER A 321 5.52 -34.76 3.42
N ASP A 322 6.79 -35.08 3.69
CA ASP A 322 7.89 -34.89 2.74
C ASP A 322 7.72 -35.85 1.55
N SER A 323 7.02 -35.42 0.50
CA SER A 323 7.22 -36.02 -0.82
C SER A 323 6.60 -35.24 -1.98
N PRO A 324 7.47 -34.80 -2.91
CA PRO A 324 7.18 -34.74 -4.33
C PRO A 324 7.82 -35.93 -5.08
N ALA A 325 7.69 -37.18 -4.59
CA ALA A 325 8.18 -38.37 -5.31
C ALA A 325 7.56 -39.71 -4.85
N LYS A 326 6.28 -39.95 -5.12
CA LYS A 326 5.70 -41.32 -5.21
C LYS A 326 4.57 -41.32 -6.25
N GLY A 327 4.94 -41.28 -7.52
CA GLY A 327 3.96 -41.33 -8.60
C GLY A 327 4.55 -41.14 -9.99
N LEU A 328 5.66 -41.80 -10.30
CA LEU A 328 6.18 -41.93 -11.67
C LEU A 328 7.20 -43.07 -11.76
N LEU A 329 6.83 -44.24 -11.25
CA LEU A 329 7.45 -45.52 -11.61
C LEU A 329 6.38 -46.61 -11.48
N THR A 330 5.60 -46.78 -12.55
CA THR A 330 5.09 -48.07 -13.07
C THR A 330 4.63 -47.84 -14.49
#